data_AF-Q6TMY4-F1
#
_entry.id   AF-Q6TMY4-F1
#
_cell.length_a   1.000
_cell.length_b   1.000
_cell.length_c   1.000
_cell.angle_alpha   90.00
_cell.angle_beta   90.00
_cell.angle_gamma   90.00
#
_symmetry.space_group_name_H-M   'P 1'
#
loop_
_entity.id
_entity.type
_entity.pdbx_description
1 polymer ?
#
loop_
_entity_poly.entity_id
_entity_poly.type
_entity_poly.pdbx_seq_one_letter_code
_entity_poly.pdbx_strand_id
1 'polypeptide(L)'
;MSISAHNSKLQRFVESKKFQSFLIFLILFNAISLGLETSQFGKANAELLHTIDTTILVLFTIELLLKFIVYRNQFFRSGWNWFDFIIVAISWAPTSGALSVLRAFRILRVLRLLSVVPQMRRVIGALGHSLPGMASVVGVLSIIFYVSAVLTTKIFGTHSDANMQEWFGNIGASAYTLFQVMTLESWSMGIVRPTMELFPLSWVFFVPFIIITSFAVLNLFIGIIVDAMQVMHEEEGKPKQVIATKEDMLILEQKIDKLNQLLQSKSKPDK
;
A
#
# COMPACT_ATOMS: atom_id res chain seq x y z
N MET A 1 14.62 -25.30 -7.95
CA MET A 1 13.91 -26.18 -8.90
C MET A 1 13.35 -25.31 -10.01
N SER A 2 13.94 -25.43 -11.20
CA SER A 2 13.82 -24.52 -12.35
C SER A 2 12.42 -24.58 -12.99
N ILE A 3 11.67 -23.48 -12.97
CA ILE A 3 10.47 -23.34 -13.82
C ILE A 3 10.91 -22.68 -15.13
N SER A 4 11.26 -23.57 -16.05
CA SER A 4 11.47 -23.40 -17.48
C SER A 4 10.59 -22.31 -18.12
N ALA A 5 11.27 -21.47 -18.89
CA ALA A 5 10.73 -20.42 -19.73
C ALA A 5 9.76 -20.96 -20.79
N HIS A 6 8.48 -20.62 -20.65
CA HIS A 6 7.58 -20.49 -21.80
C HIS A 6 7.39 -18.99 -22.08
N ASN A 7 8.42 -18.38 -22.65
CA ASN A 7 8.37 -17.01 -23.20
C ASN A 7 7.44 -16.99 -24.42
N SER A 8 6.13 -17.10 -24.19
CA SER A 8 5.12 -16.92 -25.22
C SER A 8 5.24 -15.49 -25.77
N LYS A 9 5.02 -15.29 -27.08
CA LYS A 9 4.98 -13.94 -27.69
C LYS A 9 4.06 -12.99 -26.91
N LEU A 10 3.00 -13.55 -26.30
CA LEU A 10 2.03 -12.84 -25.48
C LEU A 10 2.63 -12.30 -24.18
N GLN A 11 3.45 -13.09 -23.48
CA GLN A 11 4.15 -12.62 -22.28
C GLN A 11 5.07 -11.43 -22.59
N ARG A 12 5.86 -11.53 -23.67
CA ARG A 12 6.73 -10.43 -24.11
C ARG A 12 5.96 -9.16 -24.47
N PHE A 13 4.75 -9.31 -25.01
CA PHE A 13 3.88 -8.18 -25.32
C PHE A 13 3.36 -7.50 -24.04
N VAL A 14 2.81 -8.28 -23.11
CA VAL A 14 2.27 -7.79 -21.82
C VAL A 14 3.35 -7.13 -20.96
N GLU A 15 4.58 -7.64 -21.00
CA GLU A 15 5.72 -7.08 -20.25
C GLU A 15 6.46 -5.96 -21.01
N SER A 16 6.03 -5.62 -22.23
CA SER A 16 6.72 -4.61 -23.03
C SER A 16 6.56 -3.20 -22.46
N LYS A 17 7.64 -2.40 -22.49
CA LYS A 17 7.62 -0.99 -22.05
C LYS A 17 6.57 -0.17 -22.80
N LYS A 18 6.38 -0.44 -24.10
CA LYS A 18 5.37 0.26 -24.93
C LYS A 18 3.96 -0.03 -24.42
N PHE A 19 3.65 -1.28 -24.11
CA PHE A 19 2.34 -1.65 -23.56
C PHE A 19 2.12 -1.01 -22.18
N GLN A 20 3.13 -1.03 -21.30
CA GLN A 20 3.05 -0.36 -20.00
C GLN A 20 2.84 1.16 -20.14
N SER A 21 3.61 1.84 -21.00
CA SER A 21 3.44 3.27 -21.25
C SER A 21 2.06 3.61 -21.82
N PHE A 22 1.52 2.74 -22.69
CA PHE A 22 0.15 2.88 -23.20
C PHE A 22 -0.89 2.77 -22.08
N LEU A 23 -0.76 1.79 -21.17
CA LEU A 23 -1.65 1.67 -20.02
C LEU A 23 -1.58 2.90 -19.10
N ILE A 24 -0.37 3.40 -18.83
CA ILE A 24 -0.18 4.62 -18.02
C ILE A 24 -0.88 5.81 -18.69
N PHE A 25 -0.70 5.97 -20.00
CA PHE A 25 -1.40 7.02 -20.76
C PHE A 25 -2.92 6.91 -20.62
N LEU A 26 -3.50 5.71 -20.77
CA LEU A 26 -4.94 5.51 -20.59
C LEU A 26 -5.41 5.83 -19.18
N ILE A 27 -4.64 5.47 -18.14
CA ILE A 27 -4.96 5.79 -16.74
C ILE A 27 -4.99 7.31 -16.54
N LEU A 28 -3.97 8.01 -17.01
CA LEU A 28 -3.88 9.47 -16.89
C LEU A 28 -4.99 10.17 -17.67
N PHE A 29 -5.26 9.71 -18.89
CA PHE A 29 -6.34 10.24 -19.71
C PHE A 29 -7.71 10.02 -19.06
N ASN A 30 -7.96 8.84 -18.50
CA ASN A 30 -9.19 8.56 -17.75
C ASN A 30 -9.32 9.42 -16.49
N ALA A 31 -8.22 9.65 -15.76
CA ALA A 31 -8.22 10.52 -14.59
C ALA A 31 -8.59 11.97 -14.96
N ILE A 32 -8.07 12.48 -16.08
CA ILE A 32 -8.43 13.80 -16.60
C ILE A 32 -9.91 13.84 -17.02
N SER A 33 -10.37 12.81 -17.75
CA SER A 33 -11.78 12.66 -18.15
C SER A 33 -12.72 12.72 -16.94
N LEU A 34 -12.38 12.01 -15.86
CA LEU A 34 -13.15 12.01 -14.62
C LEU A 34 -13.16 13.38 -13.92
N GLY A 35 -12.05 14.11 -13.96
CA GLY A 35 -12.00 15.50 -13.48
C GLY A 35 -12.86 16.44 -14.34
N LEU A 36 -12.96 16.20 -15.65
CA LEU A 36 -13.83 16.97 -16.53
C LEU A 36 -15.32 16.69 -16.26
N GLU A 37 -15.70 15.49 -15.86
CA GLU A 37 -17.08 15.15 -15.46
C GLU A 37 -17.61 16.03 -14.32
N THR A 38 -16.74 16.52 -13.42
CA THR A 38 -17.16 17.40 -12.32
C THR A 38 -17.42 18.84 -12.76
N SER A 39 -17.02 19.21 -13.98
CA SER A 39 -17.16 20.56 -14.53
C SER A 39 -18.46 20.73 -15.33
N GLN A 40 -18.80 21.98 -15.67
CA GLN A 40 -19.93 22.26 -16.58
C GLN A 40 -19.73 21.65 -17.98
N PHE A 41 -18.48 21.58 -18.46
CA PHE A 41 -18.15 20.91 -19.71
C PHE A 41 -18.51 19.42 -19.68
N GLY A 42 -18.29 18.76 -18.53
CA GLY A 42 -18.64 17.35 -18.34
C GLY A 42 -20.13 17.10 -18.40
N LYS A 43 -20.94 17.99 -17.81
CA LYS A 43 -22.40 17.92 -17.93
C LYS A 43 -22.88 18.09 -19.37
N ALA A 44 -22.23 18.95 -20.16
CA ALA A 44 -22.56 19.16 -21.56
C ALA A 44 -22.15 18.00 -22.48
N ASN A 45 -21.08 17.28 -22.13
CA ASN A 45 -20.51 16.19 -22.95
C ASN A 45 -20.55 14.83 -22.25
N ALA A 46 -21.59 14.60 -21.43
CA ALA A 46 -21.67 13.42 -20.56
C ALA A 46 -21.64 12.10 -21.34
N GLU A 47 -22.29 12.04 -22.51
CA GLU A 47 -22.32 10.84 -23.34
C GLU A 47 -20.94 10.49 -23.92
N LEU A 48 -20.18 11.51 -24.34
CA LEU A 48 -18.82 11.36 -24.85
C LEU A 48 -17.87 10.88 -23.74
N LEU A 49 -17.94 11.50 -22.55
CA LEU A 49 -17.11 11.10 -21.40
C LEU A 49 -17.45 9.69 -20.92
N HIS A 50 -18.74 9.33 -20.88
CA HIS A 50 -19.18 7.97 -20.56
C HIS A 50 -18.68 6.93 -21.57
N THR A 51 -18.68 7.28 -22.87
CA THR A 51 -18.17 6.41 -23.93
C THR A 51 -16.67 6.20 -23.80
N ILE A 52 -15.91 7.26 -23.51
CA ILE A 52 -14.48 7.20 -23.22
C ILE A 52 -14.22 6.31 -22.00
N ASP A 53 -14.93 6.53 -20.90
CA ASP A 53 -14.76 5.76 -19.66
C ASP A 53 -15.03 4.26 -19.87
N THR A 54 -16.11 3.93 -20.57
CA THR A 54 -16.48 2.55 -20.90
C THR A 54 -15.43 1.90 -21.80
N THR A 55 -14.93 2.63 -22.81
CA THR A 55 -13.89 2.13 -23.72
C THR A 55 -12.60 1.81 -22.96
N ILE A 56 -12.17 2.71 -22.07
CA ILE A 56 -10.97 2.51 -21.26
C ILE A 56 -11.16 1.32 -20.31
N LEU A 57 -12.33 1.18 -19.69
CA LEU A 57 -12.66 0.03 -18.84
C LEU A 57 -12.59 -1.30 -19.61
N VAL A 58 -13.08 -1.34 -20.85
CA VAL A 58 -12.98 -2.53 -21.70
C VAL A 58 -11.52 -2.87 -22.01
N LEU A 59 -10.69 -1.88 -22.40
CA LEU A 59 -9.25 -2.09 -22.65
C LEU A 59 -8.52 -2.63 -21.41
N PHE A 60 -8.86 -2.10 -20.24
CA PHE A 60 -8.37 -2.55 -18.95
C PHE A 60 -8.82 -3.96 -18.57
N THR A 61 -10.02 -4.35 -18.97
CA THR A 61 -10.54 -5.71 -18.78
C THR A 61 -9.79 -6.69 -19.69
N ILE A 62 -9.57 -6.31 -20.95
CA ILE A 62 -8.77 -7.10 -21.90
C ILE A 62 -7.35 -7.30 -21.37
N GLU A 63 -6.71 -6.23 -20.90
CA GLU A 63 -5.37 -6.30 -20.30
C GLU A 63 -5.29 -7.27 -19.12
N LEU A 64 -6.28 -7.23 -18.23
CA LEU A 64 -6.38 -8.13 -17.09
C LEU A 64 -6.55 -9.60 -17.53
N LEU A 65 -7.39 -9.84 -18.55
CA LEU A 65 -7.57 -11.18 -19.13
C LEU A 65 -6.29 -11.68 -19.79
N LEU A 66 -5.53 -10.83 -20.48
CA LEU A 66 -4.22 -11.18 -21.04
C LEU A 66 -3.25 -11.58 -19.93
N LYS A 67 -3.16 -10.80 -18.85
CA LYS A 67 -2.36 -11.17 -17.66
C LYS A 67 -2.81 -12.50 -17.06
N PHE A 68 -4.12 -12.72 -16.96
CA PHE A 68 -4.67 -13.97 -16.42
C PHE A 68 -4.27 -15.19 -17.28
N ILE A 69 -4.35 -15.08 -18.61
CA ILE A 69 -3.96 -16.15 -19.54
C ILE A 69 -2.46 -16.41 -19.50
N VAL A 70 -1.63 -15.37 -19.42
CA VAL A 70 -0.16 -15.48 -19.37
C VAL A 70 0.32 -16.08 -18.05
N TYR A 71 -0.16 -15.54 -16.92
CA TYR A 71 0.36 -15.91 -15.59
C TYR A 71 -0.40 -17.08 -14.95
N ARG A 72 -1.63 -17.39 -15.38
CA ARG A 72 -2.46 -18.52 -14.90
C ARG A 72 -2.49 -18.56 -13.36
N ASN A 73 -2.08 -19.66 -12.72
CA ASN A 73 -2.04 -19.77 -11.26
C ASN A 73 -1.09 -18.78 -10.58
N GLN A 74 -0.07 -18.27 -11.28
CA GLN A 74 0.82 -17.24 -10.74
C GLN A 74 0.13 -15.88 -10.67
N PHE A 75 -0.95 -15.66 -11.43
CA PHE A 75 -1.75 -14.44 -11.39
C PHE A 75 -2.22 -14.16 -9.95
N PHE A 76 -2.80 -15.17 -9.30
CA PHE A 76 -3.34 -15.08 -7.95
C PHE A 76 -2.30 -14.99 -6.84
N ARG A 77 -1.02 -15.21 -7.13
CA ARG A 77 0.07 -15.06 -6.15
C ARG A 77 0.59 -13.62 -6.07
N SER A 78 0.20 -12.74 -7.00
CA SER A 78 0.62 -11.34 -7.02
C SER A 78 -0.46 -10.45 -6.42
N GLY A 79 -0.15 -9.76 -5.32
CA GLY A 79 -1.06 -8.78 -4.70
C GLY A 79 -1.48 -7.66 -5.65
N TRP A 80 -0.61 -7.27 -6.59
CA TRP A 80 -0.91 -6.25 -7.60
C TRP A 80 -1.94 -6.71 -8.64
N ASN A 81 -1.91 -7.99 -9.00
CA ASN A 81 -2.90 -8.55 -9.93
C ASN A 81 -4.28 -8.68 -9.26
N TRP A 82 -4.31 -9.06 -7.97
CA TRP A 82 -5.53 -9.04 -7.17
C TRP A 82 -6.10 -7.63 -7.03
N PHE A 83 -5.25 -6.64 -6.79
CA PHE A 83 -5.64 -5.24 -6.74
C PHE A 83 -6.28 -4.79 -8.06
N ASP A 84 -5.62 -5.02 -9.20
CA ASP A 84 -6.16 -4.70 -10.52
C ASP A 84 -7.50 -5.40 -10.78
N PHE A 85 -7.63 -6.67 -10.38
CA PHE A 85 -8.86 -7.46 -10.50
C PHE A 85 -10.01 -6.85 -9.70
N ILE A 86 -9.79 -6.51 -8.44
CA ILE A 86 -10.82 -5.89 -7.57
C ILE A 86 -11.28 -4.57 -8.16
N ILE A 87 -10.35 -3.73 -8.62
CA ILE A 87 -10.68 -2.43 -9.23
C ILE A 87 -11.52 -2.60 -10.49
N VAL A 88 -11.16 -3.53 -11.39
CA VAL A 88 -11.94 -3.81 -12.61
C VAL A 88 -13.31 -4.37 -12.25
N ALA A 89 -13.40 -5.27 -11.27
CA ALA A 89 -14.66 -5.85 -10.81
C ALA A 89 -15.62 -4.80 -10.24
N ILE A 90 -15.13 -3.91 -9.37
CA ILE A 90 -15.91 -2.77 -8.85
C ILE A 90 -16.36 -1.84 -9.97
N SER A 91 -15.51 -1.63 -10.99
CA SER A 91 -15.85 -0.74 -12.12
C SER A 91 -16.99 -1.29 -12.98
N TRP A 92 -17.11 -2.61 -13.10
CA TRP A 92 -18.23 -3.29 -13.78
C TRP A 92 -19.47 -3.47 -12.91
N ALA A 93 -19.37 -3.26 -11.59
CA ALA A 93 -20.48 -3.52 -10.69
C ALA A 93 -21.72 -2.69 -11.05
N PRO A 94 -22.93 -3.29 -11.05
CA PRO A 94 -24.17 -2.57 -11.29
C PRO A 94 -24.39 -1.55 -10.16
N THR A 95 -24.73 -0.31 -10.52
CA THR A 95 -24.83 0.83 -9.58
C THR A 95 -26.27 1.23 -9.26
N SER A 96 -27.21 0.29 -9.39
CA SER A 96 -28.63 0.49 -9.07
C SER A 96 -28.95 0.20 -7.60
N GLY A 97 -29.87 0.96 -7.01
CA GLY A 97 -30.38 0.71 -5.66
C GLY A 97 -29.36 1.00 -4.54
N ALA A 98 -29.32 0.13 -3.53
CA ALA A 98 -28.48 0.27 -2.34
C ALA A 98 -26.96 0.31 -2.62
N LEU A 99 -26.53 -0.06 -3.83
CA LEU A 99 -25.12 -0.06 -4.27
C LEU A 99 -24.74 1.19 -5.07
N SER A 100 -25.53 2.27 -4.99
CA SER A 100 -25.23 3.54 -5.66
C SER A 100 -23.86 4.13 -5.29
N VAL A 101 -23.39 3.87 -4.06
CA VAL A 101 -22.04 4.25 -3.57
C VAL A 101 -20.92 3.62 -4.42
N LEU A 102 -21.13 2.44 -5.02
CA LEU A 102 -20.15 1.80 -5.90
C LEU A 102 -19.82 2.65 -7.13
N ARG A 103 -20.74 3.55 -7.53
CA ARG A 103 -20.47 4.53 -8.58
C ARG A 103 -19.32 5.46 -8.21
N ALA A 104 -19.27 5.90 -6.96
CA ALA A 104 -18.20 6.78 -6.49
C ALA A 104 -16.86 6.03 -6.46
N PHE A 105 -16.85 4.75 -6.07
CA PHE A 105 -15.62 3.94 -6.05
C PHE A 105 -14.98 3.70 -7.42
N ARG A 106 -15.69 4.02 -8.52
CA ARG A 106 -15.09 4.03 -9.85
C ARG A 106 -13.89 4.98 -9.96
N ILE A 107 -13.81 6.02 -9.13
CA ILE A 107 -12.62 6.89 -9.05
C ILE A 107 -11.36 6.13 -8.62
N LEU A 108 -11.53 5.05 -7.85
CA LEU A 108 -10.41 4.21 -7.39
C LEU A 108 -9.66 3.57 -8.55
N ARG A 109 -10.23 3.51 -9.76
CA ARG A 109 -9.52 2.99 -10.94
C ARG A 109 -8.28 3.81 -11.30
N VAL A 110 -8.22 5.07 -10.91
CA VAL A 110 -7.01 5.90 -11.03
C VAL A 110 -5.86 5.35 -10.18
N LEU A 111 -6.16 4.66 -9.07
CA LEU A 111 -5.17 4.00 -8.22
C LEU A 111 -4.46 2.83 -8.92
N ARG A 112 -4.93 2.36 -10.09
CA ARG A 112 -4.16 1.44 -10.95
C ARG A 112 -2.82 2.03 -11.38
N LEU A 113 -2.63 3.35 -11.32
CA LEU A 113 -1.32 3.94 -11.51
C LEU A 113 -0.30 3.36 -10.51
N LEU A 114 -0.73 3.06 -9.28
CA LEU A 114 0.09 2.45 -8.24
C LEU A 114 0.55 1.04 -8.62
N SER A 115 -0.34 0.28 -9.26
CA SER A 115 -0.04 -1.07 -9.74
C SER A 115 0.67 -1.06 -11.10
N VAL A 116 0.64 -0.03 -11.94
CA VAL A 116 1.33 -0.07 -13.25
C VAL A 116 2.73 0.55 -13.17
N VAL A 117 2.92 1.58 -12.33
CA VAL A 117 4.18 2.31 -12.22
C VAL A 117 5.12 1.58 -11.24
N PRO A 118 6.27 1.04 -11.70
CA PRO A 118 7.16 0.26 -10.83
C PRO A 118 7.71 1.04 -9.63
N GLN A 119 7.91 2.35 -9.79
CA GLN A 119 8.36 3.22 -8.69
C GLN A 119 7.30 3.31 -7.58
N MET A 120 6.02 3.45 -7.93
CA MET A 120 4.92 3.47 -6.95
C MET A 120 4.79 2.13 -6.24
N ARG A 121 4.93 1.01 -6.99
CA ARG A 121 4.96 -0.33 -6.39
C ARG A 121 6.08 -0.49 -5.36
N ARG A 122 7.26 0.07 -5.62
CA ARG A 122 8.39 0.01 -4.67
C ARG A 122 8.09 0.82 -3.43
N VAL A 123 7.57 2.04 -3.56
CA VAL A 123 7.22 2.90 -2.41
C VAL A 123 6.17 2.20 -1.52
N ILE A 124 5.09 1.71 -2.11
CA ILE A 124 4.02 1.01 -1.36
C ILE A 124 4.52 -0.33 -0.82
N GLY A 125 5.34 -1.05 -1.58
CA GLY A 125 5.97 -2.29 -1.13
C GLY A 125 6.88 -2.06 0.08
N ALA A 126 7.68 -1.00 0.08
CA ALA A 126 8.52 -0.62 1.22
C ALA A 126 7.66 -0.30 2.47
N LEU A 127 6.60 0.50 2.31
CA LEU A 127 5.64 0.76 3.39
C LEU A 127 5.01 -0.54 3.92
N GLY A 128 4.66 -1.45 3.01
CA GLY A 128 4.07 -2.74 3.35
C GLY A 128 5.04 -3.69 4.06
N HIS A 129 6.34 -3.65 3.72
CA HIS A 129 7.36 -4.49 4.35
C HIS A 129 7.66 -4.08 5.80
N SER A 130 7.48 -2.80 6.16
CA SER A 130 7.64 -2.35 7.54
C SER A 130 6.44 -2.65 8.44
N LEU A 131 5.24 -2.92 7.87
CA LEU A 131 4.03 -3.23 8.66
C LEU A 131 4.15 -4.51 9.52
N PRO A 132 4.64 -5.66 9.02
CA PRO A 132 4.80 -6.88 9.81
C PRO A 132 5.64 -6.69 11.08
N GLY A 133 6.73 -5.91 11.02
CA GLY A 133 7.60 -5.63 12.16
C GLY A 133 6.86 -4.96 13.32
N MET A 134 5.74 -4.30 13.05
CA MET A 134 4.95 -3.55 14.01
C MET A 134 3.54 -4.09 14.21
N ALA A 135 3.20 -5.22 13.58
CA ALA A 135 1.87 -5.81 13.68
C ALA A 135 1.48 -6.09 15.15
N SER A 136 2.47 -6.39 16.00
CA SER A 136 2.31 -6.53 17.45
C SER A 136 1.81 -5.23 18.11
N VAL A 137 2.44 -4.09 17.81
CA VAL A 137 2.06 -2.77 18.35
C VAL A 137 0.68 -2.36 17.85
N VAL A 138 0.41 -2.53 16.55
CA VAL A 138 -0.91 -2.26 15.95
C VAL A 138 -1.98 -3.14 16.59
N GLY A 139 -1.68 -4.42 16.85
CA GLY A 139 -2.59 -5.34 17.52
C GLY A 139 -2.92 -4.91 18.96
N VAL A 140 -1.89 -4.55 19.75
CA VAL A 140 -2.09 -4.03 21.12
C VAL A 140 -2.89 -2.74 21.11
N LEU A 141 -2.57 -1.79 20.22
CA LEU A 141 -3.31 -0.54 20.08
C LEU A 141 -4.77 -0.81 19.70
N SER A 142 -5.03 -1.74 18.77
CA SER A 142 -6.39 -2.13 18.35
C SER A 142 -7.21 -2.71 19.51
N ILE A 143 -6.60 -3.53 20.37
CA ILE A 143 -7.26 -4.07 21.57
C ILE A 143 -7.60 -2.95 22.56
N ILE A 144 -6.63 -2.08 22.86
CA ILE A 144 -6.86 -0.93 23.76
C ILE A 144 -7.98 -0.05 23.21
N PHE A 145 -7.98 0.19 21.91
CA PHE A 145 -8.97 1.02 21.23
C PHE A 145 -10.37 0.39 21.29
N TYR A 146 -10.48 -0.91 21.00
CA TYR A 146 -11.76 -1.64 21.07
C TYR A 146 -12.32 -1.68 22.50
N VAL A 147 -11.49 -2.02 23.49
CA VAL A 147 -11.90 -2.06 24.90
C VAL A 147 -12.35 -0.67 25.36
N SER A 148 -11.61 0.36 24.98
CA SER A 148 -11.95 1.76 25.26
C SER A 148 -13.29 2.15 24.63
N ALA A 149 -13.56 1.75 23.38
CA ALA A 149 -14.82 2.04 22.70
C ALA A 149 -16.00 1.38 23.42
N VAL A 150 -15.88 0.10 23.79
CA VAL A 150 -16.93 -0.59 24.57
C VAL A 150 -17.14 0.05 25.93
N LEU A 151 -16.06 0.47 26.60
CA LEU A 151 -16.13 1.10 27.91
C LEU A 151 -16.86 2.45 27.86
N THR A 152 -16.50 3.33 26.93
CA THR A 152 -17.15 4.64 26.80
C THR A 152 -18.61 4.50 26.36
N THR A 153 -18.94 3.54 25.50
CA THR A 153 -20.34 3.26 25.15
C THR A 153 -21.16 2.89 26.39
N LYS A 154 -20.60 2.05 27.27
CA LYS A 154 -21.30 1.61 28.48
C LYS A 154 -21.41 2.68 29.57
N ILE A 155 -20.41 3.54 29.71
CA ILE A 155 -20.38 4.55 30.78
C ILE A 155 -21.13 5.82 30.35
N PHE A 156 -20.87 6.32 29.15
CA PHE A 156 -21.37 7.62 28.69
C PHE A 156 -22.57 7.46 27.75
N GLY A 157 -22.55 6.46 26.86
CA GLY A 157 -23.55 6.27 25.81
C GLY A 157 -24.98 5.96 26.30
N THR A 158 -25.14 5.51 27.54
CA THR A 158 -26.47 5.26 28.14
C THR A 158 -27.12 6.51 28.73
N HIS A 159 -26.42 7.63 28.77
CA HIS A 159 -26.97 8.89 29.28
C HIS A 159 -28.00 9.47 28.30
N SER A 160 -28.98 10.22 28.80
CA SER A 160 -30.03 10.85 27.99
C SER A 160 -29.59 12.13 27.26
N ASP A 161 -28.34 12.54 27.46
CA ASP A 161 -27.79 13.76 26.84
C ASP A 161 -27.51 13.51 25.36
N ALA A 162 -27.89 14.46 24.51
CA ALA A 162 -27.79 14.32 23.06
C ALA A 162 -26.33 14.14 22.60
N ASN A 163 -25.39 14.88 23.21
CA ASN A 163 -23.97 14.77 22.85
C ASN A 163 -23.41 13.41 23.28
N MET A 164 -23.81 12.89 24.44
CA MET A 164 -23.37 11.57 24.90
C MET A 164 -23.87 10.44 23.99
N GLN A 165 -25.09 10.55 23.47
CA GLN A 165 -25.64 9.60 22.51
C GLN A 165 -24.98 9.72 21.14
N GLU A 166 -24.67 10.93 20.69
CA GLU A 166 -23.96 11.16 19.42
C GLU A 166 -22.53 10.61 19.45
N TRP A 167 -21.79 10.86 20.53
CA TRP A 167 -20.38 10.49 20.64
C TRP A 167 -20.17 9.05 21.13
N PHE A 168 -21.05 8.55 22.00
CA PHE A 168 -20.85 7.27 22.68
C PHE A 168 -22.04 6.32 22.61
N GLY A 169 -23.13 6.66 21.90
CA GLY A 169 -24.37 5.87 21.92
C GLY A 169 -24.25 4.45 21.34
N ASN A 170 -23.22 4.18 20.55
CA ASN A 170 -22.87 2.83 20.11
C ASN A 170 -21.34 2.68 19.95
N ILE A 171 -20.88 1.45 19.80
CA ILE A 171 -19.43 1.13 19.72
C ILE A 171 -18.76 1.86 18.55
N GLY A 172 -19.44 2.05 17.41
CA GLY A 172 -18.90 2.75 16.25
C GLY A 172 -18.75 4.26 16.50
N ALA A 173 -19.75 4.88 17.12
CA ALA A 173 -19.68 6.28 17.56
C ALA A 173 -18.53 6.47 18.56
N SER A 174 -18.47 5.64 19.60
CA SER A 174 -17.38 5.65 20.58
C SER A 174 -16.02 5.48 19.93
N ALA A 175 -15.87 4.56 18.98
CA ALA A 175 -14.62 4.34 18.25
C ALA A 175 -14.22 5.57 17.42
N TYR A 176 -15.18 6.24 16.76
CA TYR A 176 -14.90 7.46 16.00
C TYR A 176 -14.49 8.62 16.93
N THR A 177 -15.21 8.84 18.03
CA THR A 177 -14.85 9.88 19.01
C THR A 177 -13.50 9.60 19.65
N LEU A 178 -13.18 8.34 20.00
CA LEU A 178 -11.87 7.98 20.52
C LEU A 178 -10.76 8.14 19.47
N PHE A 179 -11.07 8.01 18.18
CA PHE A 179 -10.11 8.29 17.10
C PHE A 179 -9.80 9.78 17.05
N GLN A 180 -10.82 10.63 17.13
CA GLN A 180 -10.67 12.09 17.24
C GLN A 180 -9.87 12.49 18.48
N VAL A 181 -10.13 11.86 19.64
CA VAL A 181 -9.36 12.09 20.87
C VAL A 181 -7.90 11.66 20.70
N MET A 182 -7.64 10.51 20.06
CA MET A 182 -6.28 10.02 19.78
C MET A 182 -5.48 10.96 18.87
N THR A 183 -6.13 11.62 17.90
CA THR A 183 -5.49 12.63 17.04
C THR A 183 -5.33 13.99 17.73
N LEU A 184 -5.75 14.10 18.99
CA LEU A 184 -5.76 15.32 19.81
C LEU A 184 -6.63 16.43 19.23
N GLU A 185 -7.52 16.12 18.29
CA GLU A 185 -8.40 17.09 17.65
C GLU A 185 -9.54 17.42 18.62
N SER A 186 -9.60 18.67 19.08
CA SER A 186 -10.63 19.19 19.99
C SER A 186 -10.93 18.30 21.22
N TRP A 187 -9.99 17.46 21.65
CA TRP A 187 -10.25 16.41 22.64
C TRP A 187 -10.74 16.97 23.99
N SER A 188 -10.17 18.09 24.45
CA SER A 188 -10.55 18.70 25.73
C SER A 188 -11.82 19.53 25.61
N MET A 189 -11.82 20.57 24.77
CA MET A 189 -12.95 21.51 24.65
C MET A 189 -14.17 20.91 23.96
N GLY A 190 -13.97 20.03 22.97
CA GLY A 190 -15.05 19.44 22.19
C GLY A 190 -15.67 18.20 22.82
N ILE A 191 -14.89 17.40 23.57
CA ILE A 191 -15.36 16.11 24.09
C ILE A 191 -15.28 16.06 25.62
N VAL A 192 -14.08 16.14 26.20
CA VAL A 192 -13.86 15.80 27.62
C VAL A 192 -14.49 16.82 28.57
N ARG A 193 -14.40 18.13 28.31
CA ARG A 193 -15.00 19.15 29.17
C ARG A 193 -16.53 19.07 29.21
N PRO A 194 -17.25 19.00 28.07
CA PRO A 194 -18.69 18.70 28.10
C PRO A 194 -19.02 17.39 28.80
N THR A 195 -18.21 16.34 28.58
CA THR A 195 -18.39 15.06 29.29
C THR A 195 -18.19 15.22 30.80
N MET A 196 -17.28 16.09 31.24
CA MET A 196 -17.03 16.38 32.67
C MET A 196 -18.17 17.12 33.37
N GLU A 197 -19.00 17.86 32.63
CA GLU A 197 -20.20 18.50 33.21
C GLU A 197 -21.21 17.46 33.69
N LEU A 198 -21.27 16.30 33.03
CA LEU A 198 -22.15 15.18 33.39
C LEU A 198 -21.41 14.11 34.22
N PHE A 199 -20.13 13.89 33.93
CA PHE A 199 -19.27 12.87 34.52
C PHE A 199 -17.95 13.50 35.01
N PRO A 200 -17.91 14.11 36.21
CA PRO A 200 -16.77 14.91 36.67
C PRO A 200 -15.41 14.19 36.68
N LEU A 201 -15.39 12.86 36.78
CA LEU A 201 -14.18 12.04 36.78
C LEU A 201 -13.82 11.43 35.42
N SER A 202 -14.50 11.82 34.33
CA SER A 202 -14.23 11.29 32.99
C SER A 202 -12.80 11.52 32.50
N TRP A 203 -12.12 12.57 32.98
CA TRP A 203 -10.69 12.81 32.72
C TRP A 203 -9.79 11.64 33.16
N VAL A 204 -10.18 10.87 34.18
CA VAL A 204 -9.45 9.68 34.66
C VAL A 204 -9.39 8.59 33.59
N PHE A 205 -10.36 8.56 32.68
CA PHE A 205 -10.33 7.66 31.53
C PHE A 205 -9.58 8.31 30.34
N PHE A 206 -9.95 9.53 29.95
CA PHE A 206 -9.46 10.14 28.72
C PHE A 206 -7.97 10.51 28.78
N VAL A 207 -7.45 11.00 29.92
CA VAL A 207 -6.04 11.40 30.03
C VAL A 207 -5.11 10.18 29.91
N PRO A 208 -5.30 9.07 30.64
CA PRO A 208 -4.51 7.86 30.43
C PRO A 208 -4.67 7.28 29.02
N PHE A 209 -5.88 7.29 28.45
CA PHE A 209 -6.10 6.87 27.06
C PHE A 209 -5.23 7.66 26.08
N ILE A 210 -5.23 8.99 26.19
CA ILE A 210 -4.39 9.87 25.36
C ILE A 210 -2.91 9.53 25.54
N ILE A 211 -2.42 9.48 26.78
CA ILE A 211 -0.99 9.20 27.05
C ILE A 211 -0.58 7.87 26.42
N ILE A 212 -1.36 6.81 26.64
CA ILE A 212 -1.05 5.47 26.14
C ILE A 212 -1.09 5.44 24.60
N THR A 213 -2.14 5.98 23.99
CA THR A 213 -2.30 5.96 22.53
C THR A 213 -1.30 6.86 21.81
N SER A 214 -1.05 8.08 22.29
CA SER A 214 -0.04 8.97 21.72
C SER A 214 1.37 8.38 21.84
N PHE A 215 1.70 7.76 22.98
CA PHE A 215 2.97 7.06 23.15
C PHE A 215 3.09 5.85 22.20
N ALA A 216 2.02 5.07 22.04
CA ALA A 216 2.00 3.92 21.13
C ALA A 216 2.16 4.35 19.67
N VAL A 217 1.47 5.41 19.23
CA VAL A 217 1.59 5.96 17.86
C VAL A 217 2.98 6.52 17.61
N LEU A 218 3.57 7.21 18.59
CA LEU A 218 4.94 7.72 18.49
C LEU A 218 5.95 6.56 18.37
N ASN A 219 5.81 5.53 19.19
CA ASN A 219 6.67 4.33 19.10
C ASN A 219 6.48 3.56 17.79
N LEU A 220 5.25 3.53 17.25
CA LEU A 220 4.99 2.98 15.92
C LEU A 220 5.80 3.75 14.87
N PHE A 221 5.73 5.09 14.88
CA PHE A 221 6.44 5.93 13.91
C PHE A 221 7.96 5.79 14.02
N ILE A 222 8.50 5.79 15.25
CA ILE A 222 9.93 5.52 15.49
C ILE A 222 10.29 4.12 14.97
N GLY A 223 9.44 3.12 15.22
CA GLY A 223 9.62 1.76 14.72
C GLY A 223 9.75 1.71 13.19
N ILE A 224 8.85 2.37 12.45
CA ILE A 224 8.92 2.46 10.97
C ILE A 224 10.25 3.08 10.53
N ILE A 225 10.64 4.19 11.15
CA ILE A 225 11.85 4.92 10.75
C ILE A 225 13.09 4.08 11.04
N VAL A 226 13.17 3.46 12.21
CA VAL A 226 14.31 2.62 12.60
C VAL A 226 14.42 1.42 11.67
N ASP A 227 13.31 0.74 11.37
CA ASP A 227 13.26 -0.38 10.43
C ASP A 227 13.73 0.06 9.02
N ALA A 228 13.21 1.18 8.52
CA ALA A 228 13.62 1.73 7.23
C ALA A 228 15.12 2.10 7.18
N MET A 229 15.65 2.72 8.24
CA MET A 229 17.07 3.09 8.35
C MET A 229 17.98 1.86 8.45
N GLN A 230 17.53 0.79 9.12
CA GLN A 230 18.26 -0.47 9.21
C GLN A 230 18.35 -1.15 7.85
N VAL A 231 17.24 -1.22 7.10
CA VAL A 231 17.24 -1.74 5.73
C VAL A 231 18.21 -0.99 4.83
N MET A 232 18.25 0.34 4.92
CA MET A 232 19.20 1.16 4.16
C MET A 232 20.67 0.87 4.54
N HIS A 233 20.98 0.76 5.84
CA HIS A 233 22.32 0.41 6.31
C HIS A 233 22.76 -1.00 5.89
N GLU A 234 21.85 -1.97 5.90
CA GLU A 234 22.14 -3.33 5.42
C GLU A 234 22.39 -3.40 3.91
N GLU A 235 21.74 -2.54 3.12
CA GLU A 235 22.01 -2.42 1.69
C GLU A 235 23.36 -1.75 1.40
N GLU A 236 23.79 -0.78 2.21
CA GLU A 236 25.11 -0.15 2.10
C GLU A 236 26.27 -1.03 2.60
N GLY A 237 26.02 -1.85 3.63
CA GLY A 237 27.01 -2.75 4.23
C GLY A 237 27.25 -4.05 3.45
N LYS A 238 26.37 -4.42 2.51
CA LYS A 238 26.63 -5.52 1.58
C LYS A 238 27.75 -5.08 0.64
N PRO A 239 28.88 -5.81 0.54
CA PRO A 239 29.88 -5.50 -0.47
C PRO A 239 29.14 -5.52 -1.81
N LYS A 240 29.14 -4.38 -2.53
CA LYS A 240 28.70 -4.36 -3.92
C LYS A 240 29.36 -5.57 -4.55
N GLN A 241 28.57 -6.54 -5.01
CA GLN A 241 29.11 -7.57 -5.89
C GLN A 241 29.59 -6.77 -7.09
N VAL A 242 30.88 -6.42 -7.09
CA VAL A 242 31.55 -5.92 -8.26
C VAL A 242 31.44 -7.09 -9.22
N ILE A 243 30.51 -6.97 -10.16
CA ILE A 243 30.39 -7.92 -11.25
C ILE A 243 31.77 -7.90 -11.89
N ALA A 244 32.53 -8.99 -11.75
CA ALA A 244 33.89 -9.07 -12.25
C ALA A 244 33.90 -8.57 -13.69
N THR A 245 34.59 -7.47 -13.94
CA THR A 245 34.71 -6.96 -15.28
C THR A 245 35.56 -7.92 -16.11
N LYS A 246 35.44 -7.85 -17.44
CA LYS A 246 36.30 -8.66 -18.31
C LYS A 246 37.79 -8.43 -18.03
N GLU A 247 38.17 -7.21 -17.63
CA GLU A 247 39.53 -6.87 -17.22
C GLU A 247 39.97 -7.62 -15.95
N ASP A 248 39.10 -7.73 -14.94
CA ASP A 248 39.40 -8.48 -13.72
C ASP A 248 39.64 -9.97 -14.01
N MET A 249 38.86 -10.55 -14.93
CA MET A 249 39.02 -11.94 -15.38
C MET A 249 40.36 -12.15 -16.12
N LEU A 250 40.74 -11.19 -16.97
CA LEU A 250 41.98 -11.25 -17.76
C LEU A 250 43.23 -11.12 -16.87
N ILE A 251 43.17 -10.26 -15.85
CA ILE A 251 44.23 -10.13 -14.83
C ILE A 251 44.37 -11.43 -14.03
N LEU A 252 43.25 -12.10 -13.73
CA LEU A 252 43.27 -13.36 -13.00
C LEU A 252 43.89 -14.50 -13.83
N GLU A 253 43.54 -14.60 -15.12
CA GLU A 253 44.16 -15.56 -16.04
C GLU A 253 45.69 -15.36 -16.11
N GLN A 254 46.15 -14.11 -16.28
CA GLN A 254 47.58 -13.79 -16.30
C GLN A 254 48.30 -14.19 -15.00
N LYS A 255 47.65 -14.00 -13.84
CA LYS A 255 48.22 -14.42 -12.55
C LYS A 255 48.30 -15.94 -12.43
N ILE A 256 47.29 -16.67 -12.90
CA ILE A 256 47.27 -18.13 -12.91
C ILE A 256 48.37 -18.68 -13.81
N ASP A 257 48.54 -18.12 -15.01
CA ASP A 257 49.60 -18.52 -15.94
C ASP A 257 50.99 -18.28 -15.35
N LYS A 258 51.19 -17.12 -14.72
CA LYS A 258 52.46 -16.80 -14.04
C LYS A 258 52.72 -17.76 -12.88
N LEU A 259 51.70 -18.14 -12.11
CA LEU A 259 51.83 -19.11 -11.01
C LEU A 259 52.19 -20.50 -11.54
N ASN A 260 51.54 -20.94 -12.62
CA ASN A 260 51.86 -22.20 -13.28
C ASN A 260 53.29 -22.24 -13.81
N GLN A 261 53.78 -21.13 -14.39
CA GLN A 261 55.18 -21.02 -14.81
C GLN A 261 56.15 -21.12 -13.63
N LEU A 262 55.86 -20.46 -12.51
CA LEU A 262 56.68 -20.53 -11.29
C LEU A 262 56.70 -21.93 -10.66
N LEU A 263 55.57 -22.64 -10.70
CA LEU A 263 55.49 -24.03 -10.25
C LEU A 263 56.28 -24.96 -11.17
N GLN A 264 56.20 -24.76 -12.48
CA GLN A 264 56.99 -25.53 -13.45
C GLN A 264 58.49 -25.28 -13.30
N SER A 265 58.91 -24.02 -13.09
CA SER A 265 60.33 -23.70 -12.85
C SER A 265 60.86 -24.29 -11.55
N LYS A 266 60.02 -24.41 -10.52
CA LYS A 266 60.39 -25.00 -9.22
C LYS A 266 60.33 -26.54 -9.22
N SER A 267 59.65 -27.15 -10.20
CA SER A 267 59.55 -28.60 -10.37
C SER A 267 60.69 -29.22 -11.20
N LYS A 268 61.52 -28.41 -11.86
CA LYS A 268 62.75 -28.91 -12.49
C LYS A 268 63.79 -29.15 -11.39
N PRO A 269 64.23 -30.39 -11.15
CA PRO A 269 65.30 -30.64 -10.20
C PRO A 269 66.59 -30.01 -10.71
N ASP A 270 67.25 -29.23 -9.87
CA ASP A 270 68.64 -28.84 -10.08
C ASP A 270 69.46 -30.14 -10.24
N LYS A 271 70.10 -30.28 -11.41
CA LYS A 271 71.02 -31.39 -11.69
C LYS A 271 72.27 -31.28 -10.83
#